data_AF-A0A838QPT4-F1
#
_entry.id   AF-A0A838QPT4-F1
#
_cell.length_a   1.000
_cell.length_b   1.000
_cell.length_c   1.000
_cell.angle_alpha   90.00
_cell.angle_beta   90.00
_cell.angle_gamma   90.00
#
_symmetry.space_group_name_H-M   'P 1'
#
loop_
_entity.id
_entity.type
_entity.pdbx_description
1 polymer ?
#
loop_
_entity_poly.entity_id
_entity_poly.type
_entity_poly.pdbx_seq_one_letter_code
_entity_poly.pdbx_strand_id
1 'polypeptide(L)'
;MRSIGMLAVVTGTLVLASACSDGGGTPPPDNTAPVANFAVPACKINVACNFSSTSTDDQEVTEHSWDFDGDSNADGNTANASFTYETAADFNVSLTVHDAEGLSHTKTSTITIAPAPVIPPVNTPPTAGFTHACNAVDCTFTSTSTDEAPGTIATYEWSFGDGATSDVNHPSHSYTVTAPTDFTVTLTVTDNEGATAVVTQTV
;
A
#
# COMPACT_ATOMS: atom_id res chain seq x y z
N MET A 1 15.52 -23.92 57.87
CA MET A 1 15.60 -22.45 57.86
C MET A 1 14.56 -21.98 56.86
N ARG A 2 13.53 -21.17 57.16
CA ARG A 2 13.27 -20.22 58.24
C ARG A 2 11.77 -20.27 58.60
N SER A 3 11.50 -19.86 59.83
CA SER A 3 10.17 -19.57 60.39
C SER A 3 9.53 -18.32 59.75
N ILE A 4 8.30 -18.03 60.18
CA ILE A 4 7.48 -16.80 60.03
C ILE A 4 6.48 -16.93 58.88
N GLY A 5 5.17 -16.67 59.03
CA GLY A 5 4.42 -16.09 60.12
C GLY A 5 3.14 -15.49 59.54
N MET A 6 2.01 -15.80 60.16
CA MET A 6 0.67 -15.27 59.96
C MET A 6 0.67 -13.74 59.82
N LEU A 7 -0.10 -13.18 58.87
CA LEU A 7 -0.52 -11.78 58.95
C LEU A 7 -2.03 -11.67 58.87
N ALA A 8 -2.60 -11.34 60.02
CA ALA A 8 -3.99 -10.99 60.24
C ALA A 8 -4.24 -9.53 59.81
N VAL A 9 -5.51 -9.30 59.49
CA VAL A 9 -6.17 -8.03 59.18
C VAL A 9 -5.97 -7.01 60.30
N VAL A 10 -5.70 -5.74 59.95
CA VAL A 10 -5.91 -4.59 60.85
C VAL A 10 -6.65 -3.49 60.09
N THR A 11 -7.94 -3.36 60.40
CA THR A 11 -8.67 -2.10 60.35
C THR A 11 -8.29 -1.30 61.60
N GLY A 12 -7.71 -0.12 61.44
CA GLY A 12 -7.32 0.72 62.57
C GLY A 12 -6.97 2.14 62.13
N THR A 13 -7.95 3.04 62.21
CA THR A 13 -7.71 4.48 62.23
C THR A 13 -7.03 4.82 63.56
N LEU A 14 -5.79 5.29 63.51
CA LEU A 14 -5.16 5.97 64.64
C LEU A 14 -4.52 7.27 64.13
N VAL A 15 -5.17 8.36 64.53
CA VAL A 15 -4.72 9.74 64.37
C VAL A 15 -3.50 9.94 65.28
N LEU A 16 -2.35 10.26 64.68
CA LEU A 16 -1.24 10.89 65.38
C LEU A 16 -1.17 12.34 64.93
N ALA A 17 -1.91 13.19 65.64
CA ALA A 17 -1.67 14.63 65.60
C ALA A 17 -0.33 14.88 66.32
N SER A 18 0.70 15.21 65.55
CA SER A 18 1.86 15.92 66.05
C SER A 18 1.84 17.30 65.39
N ALA A 19 1.41 18.29 66.15
CA ALA A 19 1.40 19.68 65.71
C ALA A 19 2.84 20.21 65.69
N CYS A 20 3.41 20.37 64.50
CA CYS A 20 4.29 21.49 64.24
C CYS A 20 3.44 22.61 63.61
N SER A 21 3.29 23.71 64.34
CA SER A 21 2.91 25.00 63.77
C SER A 21 4.05 25.43 62.85
N ASP A 22 3.77 25.66 61.57
CA ASP A 22 4.38 26.74 60.77
C ASP A 22 3.71 26.85 59.39
N GLY A 23 3.17 28.04 59.09
CA GLY A 23 2.78 28.48 57.75
C GLY A 23 1.36 28.10 57.31
N GLY A 24 0.46 29.07 57.30
CA GLY A 24 -0.90 28.96 56.73
C GLY A 24 -0.94 28.86 55.20
N GLY A 25 -0.15 27.96 54.61
CA GLY A 25 -0.34 27.52 53.24
C GLY A 25 -1.41 26.43 53.22
N THR A 26 -2.35 26.50 52.27
CA THR A 26 -3.14 25.32 51.92
C THR A 26 -2.15 24.20 51.55
N PRO A 27 -2.42 22.92 51.92
CA PRO A 27 -1.64 21.81 51.41
C PRO A 27 -1.46 21.96 49.90
N PRO A 28 -0.28 21.68 49.33
CA PRO A 28 -0.16 21.64 47.87
C PRO A 28 -1.25 20.73 47.30
N PRO A 29 -1.84 21.08 46.13
CA PRO A 29 -2.85 20.23 45.53
C PRO A 29 -2.30 18.80 45.38
N ASP A 30 -3.15 17.81 45.62
CA ASP A 30 -2.78 16.40 45.39
C ASP A 30 -2.46 16.21 43.91
N ASN A 31 -1.30 15.63 43.62
CA ASN A 31 -0.85 15.30 42.27
C ASN A 31 -1.85 14.35 41.57
N THR A 32 -2.15 14.62 40.30
CA THR A 32 -3.00 13.74 39.49
C THR A 32 -2.20 12.97 38.46
N ALA A 33 -2.70 11.82 38.02
CA ALA A 33 -2.02 11.06 36.97
C ALA A 33 -2.07 11.83 35.64
N PRO A 34 -1.05 11.70 34.78
CA PRO A 34 -1.07 12.33 33.47
C PRO A 34 -2.18 11.75 32.61
N VAL A 35 -2.63 12.51 31.61
CA VAL A 35 -3.65 12.09 30.65
C VAL A 35 -3.00 11.90 29.29
N ALA A 36 -2.70 10.64 28.96
CA ALA A 36 -2.21 10.23 27.64
C ALA A 36 -3.16 10.68 26.51
N ASN A 37 -2.62 11.36 25.51
CA ASN A 37 -3.37 11.75 24.33
C ASN A 37 -2.49 11.85 23.08
N PHE A 38 -3.06 11.48 21.94
CA PHE A 38 -2.49 11.64 20.60
C PHE A 38 -3.60 11.52 19.54
N ALA A 39 -3.32 11.95 18.32
CA ALA A 39 -4.17 11.74 17.15
C ALA A 39 -3.53 10.70 16.23
N VAL A 40 -4.35 9.83 15.63
CA VAL A 40 -3.87 8.85 14.65
C VAL A 40 -3.61 9.56 13.31
N PRO A 41 -2.36 9.60 12.82
CA PRO A 41 -2.04 10.17 11.52
C PRO A 41 -2.52 9.28 10.36
N ALA A 42 -2.67 9.85 9.18
CA ALA A 42 -2.88 9.09 7.95
C ALA A 42 -1.54 8.54 7.45
N CYS A 43 -1.31 7.25 7.60
CA CYS A 43 -0.05 6.60 7.26
C CYS A 43 -0.17 5.63 6.09
N LYS A 44 0.98 5.33 5.47
CA LYS A 44 1.09 4.46 4.31
C LYS A 44 2.10 3.37 4.59
N ILE A 45 1.87 2.20 4.02
CA ILE A 45 2.80 1.08 4.05
C ILE A 45 4.18 1.50 3.52
N ASN A 46 5.25 1.05 4.17
CA ASN A 46 6.65 1.36 3.84
C ASN A 46 7.01 2.86 3.85
N VAL A 47 6.24 3.69 4.57
CA VAL A 47 6.54 5.12 4.77
C VAL A 47 6.54 5.42 6.27
N ALA A 48 7.52 6.20 6.72
CA ALA A 48 7.62 6.62 8.11
C ALA A 48 6.36 7.39 8.55
N CYS A 49 5.65 6.80 9.50
CA CYS A 49 4.46 7.33 10.14
C CYS A 49 4.89 8.12 11.38
N ASN A 50 4.55 9.41 11.45
CA ASN A 50 5.00 10.30 12.52
C ASN A 50 3.87 10.52 13.53
N PHE A 51 4.17 10.29 14.80
CA PHE A 51 3.25 10.46 15.92
C PHE A 51 3.74 11.57 16.84
N SER A 52 2.78 12.30 17.39
CA SER A 52 3.01 13.38 18.35
C SER A 52 2.04 13.22 19.52
N SER A 53 2.61 13.19 20.72
CA SER A 53 1.87 13.25 21.98
C SER A 53 1.25 14.64 22.16
N THR A 54 -0.01 14.67 22.56
CA THR A 54 -0.73 15.85 23.05
C THR A 54 -1.18 15.64 24.49
N SER A 55 -0.48 14.77 25.21
CA SER A 55 -0.76 14.39 26.59
C SER A 55 -0.61 15.60 27.52
N THR A 56 -1.37 15.62 28.60
CA THR A 56 -1.38 16.71 29.59
C THR A 56 -1.20 16.15 30.98
N ASP A 57 -0.66 16.97 31.89
CA ASP A 57 -0.54 16.67 33.31
C ASP A 57 -0.75 17.97 34.11
N ASP A 58 -1.09 17.88 35.40
CA ASP A 58 -1.22 19.07 36.26
C ASP A 58 0.14 19.67 36.64
N GLN A 59 1.21 18.88 36.60
CA GLN A 59 2.59 19.33 36.75
C GLN A 59 3.37 19.15 35.43
N GLU A 60 3.76 17.92 35.10
CA GLU A 60 4.59 17.61 33.94
C GLU A 60 4.53 16.12 33.56
N VAL A 61 4.48 15.83 32.26
CA VAL A 61 4.71 14.49 31.72
C VAL A 61 6.22 14.26 31.57
N THR A 62 6.79 13.35 32.34
CA THR A 62 8.23 13.09 32.41
C THR A 62 8.69 12.02 31.42
N GLU A 63 7.83 11.04 31.09
CA GLU A 63 8.18 9.92 30.22
C GLU A 63 7.07 9.61 29.21
N HIS A 64 7.49 9.12 28.04
CA HIS A 64 6.61 8.62 26.99
C HIS A 64 7.06 7.20 26.62
N SER A 65 6.11 6.31 26.37
CA SER A 65 6.35 4.97 25.88
C SER A 65 5.30 4.64 24.83
N TRP A 66 5.74 4.53 23.58
CA TRP A 66 4.91 4.19 22.43
C TRP A 66 5.07 2.71 22.10
N ASP A 67 3.94 2.04 21.89
CA ASP A 67 3.82 0.73 21.26
C ASP A 67 2.99 0.96 19.99
N PHE A 68 3.58 0.82 18.81
CA PHE A 68 2.94 1.16 17.54
C PHE A 68 2.24 -0.02 16.88
N ASP A 69 2.61 -1.26 17.21
CA ASP A 69 2.09 -2.46 16.56
C ASP A 69 1.21 -3.35 17.47
N GLY A 70 1.14 -3.05 18.75
CA GLY A 70 0.32 -3.72 19.76
C GLY A 70 0.97 -4.98 20.33
N ASP A 71 2.27 -5.17 20.16
CA ASP A 71 3.02 -6.32 20.67
C ASP A 71 3.41 -6.21 22.15
N SER A 72 3.03 -5.10 22.82
CA SER A 72 3.35 -4.75 24.20
C SER A 72 4.82 -4.41 24.47
N ASN A 73 5.63 -4.22 23.42
CA ASN A 73 6.98 -3.69 23.52
C ASN A 73 6.99 -2.20 23.15
N ALA A 74 7.92 -1.46 23.73
CA ALA A 74 8.07 -0.05 23.43
C ALA A 74 8.94 0.15 22.18
N ASP A 75 8.37 0.83 21.19
CA ASP A 75 9.00 1.21 19.92
C ASP A 75 9.55 2.64 19.92
N GLY A 76 9.06 3.49 20.84
CA GLY A 76 9.46 4.88 20.94
C GLY A 76 9.35 5.41 22.36
N ASN A 77 10.24 6.34 22.73
CA ASN A 77 10.35 6.85 24.11
C ASN A 77 10.36 8.38 24.23
N THR A 78 9.96 9.08 23.16
CA THR A 78 9.93 10.54 23.09
C THR A 78 8.52 11.04 22.80
N ALA A 79 8.23 12.31 23.12
CA ALA A 79 6.93 12.91 22.83
C ALA A 79 6.56 12.89 21.33
N ASN A 80 7.57 13.02 20.46
CA ASN A 80 7.45 12.82 19.02
C ASN A 80 8.28 11.60 18.61
N ALA A 81 7.64 10.63 17.97
CA ALA A 81 8.28 9.38 17.54
C ALA A 81 7.75 8.97 16.17
N SER A 82 8.45 8.04 15.51
CA SER A 82 8.03 7.54 14.21
C SER A 82 8.20 6.04 14.10
N PHE A 83 7.36 5.43 13.28
CA PHE A 83 7.33 3.99 13.03
C PHE A 83 7.02 3.71 11.56
N THR A 84 7.53 2.60 11.02
CA THR A 84 7.26 2.21 9.62
C THR A 84 6.53 0.89 9.60
N TYR A 85 5.29 0.89 9.12
CA TYR A 85 4.50 -0.32 8.95
C TYR A 85 4.85 -0.97 7.60
N GLU A 86 5.33 -2.20 7.62
CA GLU A 86 5.72 -2.95 6.42
C GLU A 86 4.60 -3.82 5.86
N THR A 87 3.54 -4.03 6.65
CA THR A 87 2.40 -4.87 6.29
C THR A 87 1.11 -4.07 6.34
N ALA A 88 0.19 -4.43 5.45
CA ALA A 88 -1.17 -3.90 5.46
C ALA A 88 -1.99 -4.66 6.50
N ALA A 89 -2.34 -3.98 7.59
CA ALA A 89 -3.12 -4.50 8.69
C ALA A 89 -3.70 -3.36 9.54
N ASP A 90 -4.55 -3.72 10.49
CA ASP A 90 -4.95 -2.85 11.60
C ASP A 90 -3.99 -3.06 12.77
N PHE A 91 -3.44 -1.98 13.31
CA PHE A 91 -2.52 -2.01 14.45
C PHE A 91 -3.12 -1.20 15.61
N ASN A 92 -2.89 -1.67 16.85
CA ASN A 92 -3.30 -0.94 18.03
C ASN A 92 -2.12 -0.11 18.54
N VAL A 93 -2.14 1.20 18.28
CA VAL A 93 -1.13 2.12 18.78
C VAL A 93 -1.47 2.51 20.20
N SER A 94 -0.54 2.30 21.12
CA SER A 94 -0.66 2.70 22.52
C SER A 94 0.42 3.71 22.90
N LEU A 95 0.00 4.78 23.59
CA LEU A 95 0.90 5.71 24.26
C LEU A 95 0.67 5.60 25.76
N THR A 96 1.71 5.22 26.49
CA THR A 96 1.76 5.30 27.96
C THR A 96 2.64 6.48 28.36
N VAL A 97 2.14 7.33 29.26
CA VAL A 97 2.87 8.47 29.81
C VAL A 97 2.96 8.37 31.32
N HIS A 98 4.04 8.91 31.90
CA HIS A 98 4.27 8.97 33.34
C HIS A 98 4.54 10.40 33.82
N ASP A 99 4.25 10.66 35.09
CA ASP A 99 4.69 11.86 35.82
C ASP A 99 5.94 11.56 36.68
N ALA A 100 6.40 12.54 37.47
CA ALA A 100 7.58 12.38 38.33
C ALA A 100 7.32 11.48 39.55
N GLU A 101 6.07 11.36 39.96
CA GLU A 101 5.57 10.55 41.07
C GLU A 101 5.35 9.08 40.67
N GLY A 102 5.45 8.78 39.37
CA GLY A 102 5.33 7.45 38.79
C GLY A 102 3.88 7.02 38.50
N LEU A 103 2.91 7.94 38.58
CA LEU A 103 1.56 7.68 38.09
C LEU A 103 1.57 7.62 36.56
N SER A 104 0.62 6.90 35.98
CA SER A 104 0.58 6.72 34.54
C SER A 104 -0.82 6.63 33.97
N HIS A 105 -0.91 6.87 32.66
CA HIS A 105 -2.09 6.63 31.87
C HIS A 105 -1.69 6.12 30.49
N THR A 106 -2.52 5.25 29.94
CA THR A 106 -2.34 4.69 28.60
C THR A 106 -3.55 5.04 27.75
N LYS A 107 -3.29 5.58 26.56
CA LYS A 107 -4.31 5.70 25.50
C LYS A 107 -3.98 4.72 24.39
N THR A 108 -4.97 3.97 23.94
CA THR A 108 -4.86 3.10 22.76
C THR A 108 -5.79 3.59 21.66
N SER A 109 -5.35 3.53 20.42
CA SER A 109 -6.16 3.84 19.24
C SER A 109 -5.73 2.97 18.06
N THR A 110 -6.69 2.52 17.28
CA THR A 110 -6.41 1.70 16.10
C THR A 110 -6.00 2.56 14.91
N ILE A 111 -4.97 2.14 14.19
CA ILE A 111 -4.58 2.68 12.88
C ILE A 111 -4.76 1.59 11.83
N THR A 112 -5.37 1.94 10.69
CA THR A 112 -5.51 1.04 9.54
C THR A 112 -4.47 1.38 8.49
N ILE A 113 -3.58 0.44 8.20
CA ILE A 113 -2.62 0.53 7.10
C ILE A 113 -3.20 -0.20 5.90
N ALA A 114 -3.73 0.57 4.96
CA ALA A 114 -4.28 0.03 3.73
C ALA A 114 -3.18 -0.62 2.86
N PRO A 115 -3.50 -1.67 2.10
CA PRO A 115 -2.59 -2.20 1.09
C PRO A 115 -2.25 -1.13 0.06
N ALA A 116 -1.07 -1.26 -0.54
CA ALA A 116 -0.68 -0.41 -1.65
C ALA A 116 -1.72 -0.51 -2.78
N PRO A 117 -2.09 0.59 -3.45
CA PRO A 117 -2.97 0.54 -4.60
C PRO A 117 -2.40 -0.39 -5.67
N VAL A 118 -3.22 -1.33 -6.15
CA VAL A 118 -2.87 -2.15 -7.32
C VAL A 118 -3.12 -1.31 -8.56
N ILE A 119 -2.05 -0.96 -9.28
CA ILE A 119 -2.14 -0.29 -10.57
C ILE A 119 -2.33 -1.37 -11.64
N PRO A 120 -3.43 -1.37 -12.41
CA PRO A 120 -3.60 -2.33 -13.49
C PRO A 120 -2.51 -2.13 -14.55
N PRO A 121 -2.05 -3.21 -15.22
CA PRO A 121 -1.10 -3.07 -16.30
C PRO A 121 -1.73 -2.23 -17.42
N VAL A 122 -0.94 -1.33 -17.99
CA VAL A 122 -1.38 -0.44 -19.08
C VAL A 122 -1.29 -1.22 -20.38
N ASN A 123 -2.33 -1.16 -21.21
CA ASN A 123 -2.28 -1.77 -22.53
C ASN A 123 -1.19 -1.14 -23.41
N THR A 124 -0.49 -1.97 -24.17
CA THR A 124 0.47 -1.56 -25.19
C THR A 124 -0.03 -2.00 -26.56
N PRO A 125 0.13 -1.20 -27.63
CA PRO A 125 -0.29 -1.64 -28.96
C PRO A 125 0.38 -2.96 -29.38
N PRO A 126 -0.31 -3.79 -30.20
CA PRO A 126 0.25 -5.03 -30.68
C PRO A 126 1.50 -4.77 -31.56
N THR A 127 2.26 -5.82 -31.84
CA THR A 127 3.31 -5.80 -32.86
C THR A 127 2.81 -6.54 -34.11
N ALA A 128 2.60 -5.81 -35.19
CA ALA A 128 2.16 -6.39 -36.45
C ALA A 128 3.32 -7.05 -37.20
N GLY A 129 3.08 -8.24 -37.74
CA GLY A 129 4.07 -8.99 -38.52
C GLY A 129 3.40 -10.06 -39.37
N PHE A 130 3.98 -10.37 -40.52
CA PHE A 130 3.59 -11.54 -41.31
C PHE A 130 4.71 -12.08 -42.19
N THR A 131 4.48 -13.29 -42.70
CA THR A 131 5.26 -13.91 -43.77
C THR A 131 4.32 -14.32 -44.91
N HIS A 132 4.87 -14.53 -46.10
CA HIS A 132 4.10 -14.97 -47.26
C HIS A 132 4.86 -16.03 -48.05
N ALA A 133 4.12 -16.83 -48.82
CA ALA A 133 4.65 -17.77 -49.79
C ALA A 133 3.73 -17.78 -51.02
N CYS A 134 4.32 -17.71 -52.21
CA CYS A 134 3.57 -17.66 -53.47
C CYS A 134 3.98 -18.79 -54.41
N ASN A 135 2.99 -19.33 -55.11
CA ASN A 135 3.18 -20.23 -56.25
C ASN A 135 2.46 -19.63 -57.46
N ALA A 136 3.24 -19.09 -58.39
CA ALA A 136 2.73 -18.24 -59.47
C ALA A 136 1.88 -17.09 -58.91
N VAL A 137 0.57 -17.12 -59.14
CA VAL A 137 -0.35 -16.05 -58.72
C VAL A 137 -1.05 -16.31 -57.39
N ASP A 138 -0.94 -17.53 -56.86
CA ASP A 138 -1.60 -17.95 -55.62
C ASP A 138 -0.62 -17.76 -54.46
N CYS A 139 -0.97 -16.87 -53.52
CA CYS A 139 -0.18 -16.56 -52.34
C CYS A 139 -0.91 -16.94 -51.05
N THR A 140 -0.17 -17.45 -50.08
CA THR A 140 -0.65 -17.67 -48.70
C THR A 140 0.09 -16.74 -47.76
N PHE A 141 -0.63 -16.18 -46.79
CA PHE A 141 -0.11 -15.25 -45.80
C PHE A 141 -0.26 -15.83 -44.40
N THR A 142 0.77 -15.69 -43.59
CA THR A 142 0.80 -16.15 -42.20
C THR A 142 1.08 -14.95 -41.31
N SER A 143 0.10 -14.54 -40.50
CA SER A 143 0.33 -13.54 -39.47
C SER A 143 1.31 -14.08 -38.43
N THR A 144 2.31 -13.28 -38.10
CA THR A 144 3.25 -13.49 -37.00
C THR A 144 3.11 -12.39 -35.97
N SER A 145 1.95 -11.72 -35.96
CA SER A 145 1.67 -10.60 -35.06
C SER A 145 1.56 -11.09 -33.62
N THR A 146 2.04 -10.29 -32.68
CA THR A 146 2.04 -10.60 -31.24
C THR A 146 1.43 -9.46 -30.45
N ASP A 147 0.97 -9.78 -29.24
CA ASP A 147 0.49 -8.79 -28.29
C ASP A 147 0.76 -9.26 -26.86
N GLU A 148 1.01 -8.31 -25.96
CA GLU A 148 1.43 -8.57 -24.60
C GLU A 148 0.32 -8.21 -23.61
N ALA A 149 0.17 -9.01 -22.54
CA ALA A 149 -0.87 -8.80 -21.55
C ALA A 149 -0.82 -7.37 -20.96
N PRO A 150 -1.97 -6.70 -20.79
CA PRO A 150 -3.33 -7.25 -20.84
C PRO A 150 -3.89 -7.43 -22.26
N GLY A 151 -3.21 -6.93 -23.29
CA GLY A 151 -3.65 -6.98 -24.67
C GLY A 151 -3.62 -8.38 -25.28
N THR A 152 -4.57 -8.61 -26.18
CA THR A 152 -4.68 -9.77 -27.06
C THR A 152 -5.21 -9.33 -28.42
N ILE A 153 -4.65 -9.87 -29.51
CA ILE A 153 -5.11 -9.54 -30.87
C ILE A 153 -6.56 -9.99 -31.05
N ALA A 154 -7.45 -9.03 -31.29
CA ALA A 154 -8.86 -9.24 -31.48
C ALA A 154 -9.24 -9.38 -32.96
N THR A 155 -8.61 -8.61 -33.85
CA THR A 155 -8.93 -8.63 -35.29
C THR A 155 -7.70 -8.53 -36.19
N TYR A 156 -7.86 -9.06 -37.40
CA TYR A 156 -6.91 -8.94 -38.50
C TYR A 156 -7.64 -8.27 -39.67
N GLU A 157 -6.95 -7.38 -40.38
CA GLU A 157 -7.44 -6.77 -41.61
C GLU A 157 -6.30 -6.74 -42.62
N TRP A 158 -6.48 -7.44 -43.72
CA TRP A 158 -5.55 -7.55 -44.83
C TRP A 158 -6.03 -6.71 -46.00
N SER A 159 -5.10 -6.01 -46.64
CA SER A 159 -5.26 -5.42 -47.97
C SER A 159 -4.18 -5.99 -48.87
N PHE A 160 -4.55 -6.64 -49.97
CA PHE A 160 -3.59 -7.30 -50.86
C PHE A 160 -2.98 -6.37 -51.91
N GLY A 161 -3.35 -5.07 -51.91
CA GLY A 161 -2.79 -4.08 -52.84
C GLY A 161 -3.40 -4.07 -54.24
N ASP A 162 -4.27 -5.04 -54.57
CA ASP A 162 -5.06 -5.09 -55.81
C ASP A 162 -6.54 -4.68 -55.61
N GLY A 163 -6.89 -4.28 -54.40
CA GLY A 163 -8.24 -3.89 -53.99
C GLY A 163 -9.02 -4.98 -53.26
N ALA A 164 -8.52 -6.22 -53.21
CA ALA A 164 -9.09 -7.27 -52.38
C ALA A 164 -8.63 -7.17 -50.91
N THR A 165 -9.47 -7.64 -49.98
CA THR A 165 -9.22 -7.63 -48.54
C THR A 165 -9.61 -8.95 -47.86
N SER A 166 -9.14 -9.16 -46.63
CA SER A 166 -9.51 -10.32 -45.82
C SER A 166 -9.45 -10.00 -44.32
N ASP A 167 -10.26 -10.66 -43.51
CA ASP A 167 -10.27 -10.58 -42.04
C ASP A 167 -9.78 -11.88 -41.37
N VAL A 168 -9.37 -12.86 -42.17
CA VAL A 168 -8.87 -14.15 -41.70
C VAL A 168 -7.44 -13.98 -41.20
N ASN A 169 -7.09 -14.62 -40.07
CA ASN A 169 -5.74 -14.55 -39.49
C ASN A 169 -4.64 -15.02 -40.48
N HIS A 170 -4.91 -16.10 -41.21
CA HIS A 170 -3.99 -16.71 -42.19
C HIS A 170 -4.68 -16.84 -43.56
N PRO A 171 -4.81 -15.76 -44.35
CA PRO A 171 -5.56 -15.81 -45.60
C PRO A 171 -4.72 -16.36 -46.75
N SER A 172 -5.41 -16.77 -47.81
CA SER A 172 -4.83 -16.97 -49.13
C SER A 172 -5.46 -16.00 -50.12
N HIS A 173 -4.69 -15.56 -51.12
CA HIS A 173 -5.17 -14.66 -52.17
C HIS A 173 -4.56 -15.03 -53.51
N SER A 174 -5.34 -14.87 -54.58
CA SER A 174 -4.95 -15.18 -55.96
C SER A 174 -4.96 -13.91 -56.80
N TYR A 175 -3.81 -13.50 -57.32
CA TYR A 175 -3.70 -12.29 -58.13
C TYR A 175 -4.07 -12.53 -59.59
N THR A 176 -4.73 -11.55 -60.22
CA THR A 176 -4.97 -11.56 -61.66
C THR A 176 -3.99 -10.61 -62.35
N VAL A 177 -2.92 -11.15 -62.92
CA VAL A 177 -1.87 -10.36 -63.58
C VAL A 177 -1.51 -10.90 -64.96
N THR A 178 -1.12 -10.01 -65.87
CA THR A 178 -0.65 -10.35 -67.22
C THR A 178 0.88 -10.26 -67.37
N ALA A 179 1.57 -9.74 -66.37
CA ALA A 179 3.02 -9.59 -66.30
C ALA A 179 3.47 -9.58 -64.82
N PRO A 180 4.76 -9.83 -64.53
CA PRO A 180 5.28 -9.70 -63.17
C PRO A 180 4.96 -8.31 -62.59
N THR A 181 4.25 -8.30 -61.46
CA THR A 181 3.73 -7.09 -60.81
C THR A 181 3.92 -7.26 -59.32
N ASP A 182 4.50 -6.25 -58.68
CA ASP A 182 4.67 -6.20 -57.23
C ASP A 182 3.41 -5.65 -56.58
N PHE A 183 2.91 -6.31 -55.53
CA PHE A 183 1.77 -5.85 -54.75
C PHE A 183 2.20 -5.40 -53.36
N THR A 184 1.65 -4.27 -52.91
CA THR A 184 1.86 -3.78 -51.54
C THR A 184 0.79 -4.40 -50.64
N VAL A 185 1.18 -5.40 -49.87
CA VAL A 185 0.28 -6.09 -48.92
C VAL A 185 0.41 -5.45 -47.55
N THR A 186 -0.72 -5.06 -46.98
CA THR A 186 -0.81 -4.45 -45.65
C THR A 186 -1.63 -5.35 -44.72
N LEU A 187 -1.09 -5.60 -43.53
CA LEU A 187 -1.81 -6.20 -42.41
C LEU A 187 -1.96 -5.16 -41.31
N THR A 188 -3.20 -4.90 -40.92
CA THR A 188 -3.56 -4.17 -39.70
C THR A 188 -4.08 -5.17 -38.67
N VAL A 189 -3.54 -5.13 -37.46
CA VAL A 189 -4.07 -5.89 -36.31
C VAL A 189 -4.58 -4.92 -35.26
N THR A 190 -5.71 -5.27 -34.63
CA THR A 190 -6.28 -4.51 -33.52
C THR A 190 -6.39 -5.42 -32.31
N ASP A 191 -5.99 -4.93 -31.14
CA ASP A 191 -6.14 -5.65 -29.87
C ASP A 191 -7.56 -5.49 -29.28
N ASN A 192 -7.83 -6.18 -28.18
CA ASN A 192 -9.13 -6.14 -27.50
C ASN A 192 -9.39 -4.84 -26.71
N GLU A 193 -8.42 -3.93 -26.65
CA GLU A 193 -8.50 -2.59 -26.08
C GLU A 193 -8.61 -1.51 -27.18
N GLY A 194 -8.56 -1.90 -28.45
CA GLY A 194 -8.69 -1.03 -29.61
C GLY A 194 -7.40 -0.37 -30.09
N ALA A 195 -6.23 -0.74 -29.56
CA ALA A 195 -4.96 -0.27 -30.11
C ALA A 195 -4.61 -1.09 -31.36
N THR A 196 -3.94 -0.43 -32.31
CA THR A 196 -3.68 -0.98 -33.64
C THR A 196 -2.21 -0.98 -33.98
N ALA A 197 -1.77 -1.97 -34.74
CA ALA A 197 -0.48 -1.94 -35.41
C ALA A 197 -0.62 -2.35 -36.87
N VAL A 198 0.26 -1.80 -37.71
CA VAL A 198 0.23 -1.99 -39.16
C VAL A 198 1.61 -2.43 -39.63
N VAL A 199 1.65 -3.41 -40.51
CA VAL A 199 2.85 -3.83 -41.23
C VAL A 199 2.53 -3.92 -42.71
N THR A 200 3.49 -3.51 -43.54
CA THR A 200 3.38 -3.56 -44.99
C THR A 200 4.60 -4.23 -45.59
N GLN A 201 4.39 -5.11 -46.57
CA GLN A 201 5.46 -5.74 -47.35
C GLN A 201 5.09 -5.76 -48.83
N THR A 202 6.11 -5.72 -49.69
CA THR A 202 5.95 -5.99 -51.12
C THR A 202 5.98 -7.50 -51.36
N VAL A 203 5.04 -7.99 -52.16
CA VAL A 203 4.87 -9.40 -52.55
C VAL A 203 4.87 -9.54 -54.06
#